data_AF-A0A7C4CIP3-F1
#
_entry.id   AF-A0A7C4CIP3-F1
#
_cell.length_a   1.000
_cell.length_b   1.000
_cell.length_c   1.000
_cell.angle_alpha   90.00
_cell.angle_beta   90.00
_cell.angle_gamma   90.00
#
_symmetry.space_group_name_H-M   'P 1'
#
loop_
_entity.id
_entity.type
_entity.pdbx_description
1 polymer ?
#
loop_
_entity_poly.entity_id
_entity_poly.type
_entity_poly.pdbx_seq_one_letter_code
_entity_poly.pdbx_strand_id
1 'polypeptide(L)' 'RASDVLQFRRKAELYERKTGRRPDRLLMVTPYIDEKALEAARQLGIEVYTKV' A
#
# COMPACT_ATOMS: atom_id res chain seq x y z
N ARG A 1 -7.86 -4.08 5.98
CA ARG A 1 -7.65 -5.55 5.92
C ARG A 1 -6.36 -5.85 5.16
N ALA A 2 -5.67 -6.94 5.49
CA ALA A 2 -4.42 -7.32 4.79
C ALA A 2 -4.60 -7.49 3.26
N SER A 3 -5.80 -7.89 2.85
CA SER A 3 -6.21 -7.93 1.43
C SER A 3 -6.06 -6.59 0.73
N ASP A 4 -6.37 -5.48 1.39
CA ASP A 4 -6.36 -4.14 0.80
C ASP A 4 -4.93 -3.69 0.49
N VAL A 5 -4.00 -4.02 1.39
CA VAL A 5 -2.55 -3.77 1.23
C VAL A 5 -2.00 -4.53 0.02
N LEU A 6 -2.35 -5.81 -0.13
CA LEU A 6 -1.92 -6.63 -1.26
C LEU A 6 -2.52 -6.14 -2.58
N GLN A 7 -3.79 -5.76 -2.59
CA GLN A 7 -4.43 -5.19 -3.78
C GLN A 7 -3.76 -3.87 -4.18
N PHE A 8 -3.43 -3.02 -3.21
CA PHE A 8 -2.72 -1.78 -3.48
C PHE A 8 -1.33 -2.02 -4.07
N ARG A 9 -0.56 -2.97 -3.53
CA ARG A 9 0.75 -3.35 -4.07
C ARG A 9 0.67 -3.83 -5.51
N ARG A 10 -0.30 -4.69 -5.84
CA ARG A 10 -0.50 -5.19 -7.22
C ARG A 10 -0.84 -4.07 -8.20
N LYS A 11 -1.59 -3.05 -7.77
CA LYS A 11 -1.87 -1.87 -8.60
C LYS A 11 -0.62 -1.05 -8.85
N ALA A 12 0.24 -0.88 -7.84
CA ALA A 12 1.52 -0.21 -8.02
C ALA A 12 2.40 -0.96 -9.04
N GLU A 13 2.50 -2.28 -8.94
CA GLU A 13 3.25 -3.10 -9.91
C GLU A 13 2.67 -3.02 -11.32
N LEU A 14 1.34 -2.98 -11.45
CA LEU A 14 0.70 -2.78 -12.74
C LEU A 14 1.03 -1.39 -13.32
N TYR A 15 0.99 -0.34 -12.50
CA TYR A 15 1.38 1.01 -12.90
C TYR A 15 2.84 1.04 -13.38
N GLU A 16 3.76 0.43 -12.63
CA GLU A 16 5.18 0.31 -13.02
C GLU A 16 5.33 -0.32 -14.40
N ARG A 17 4.66 -1.46 -14.63
CA ARG A 17 4.71 -2.19 -15.90
C ARG A 17 4.11 -1.41 -17.07
N LYS A 18 3.04 -0.65 -16.83
CA LYS A 18 2.30 0.06 -17.89
C LYS A 18 2.91 1.41 -18.24
N THR A 19 3.52 2.08 -17.29
CA THR A 19 4.07 3.44 -17.48
C THR A 19 5.58 3.45 -17.63
N GLY A 20 6.27 2.37 -17.25
CA GLY A 20 7.73 2.33 -17.18
C GLY A 20 8.31 3.19 -16.04
N ARG A 21 7.45 3.78 -15.20
CA ARG A 21 7.85 4.64 -14.08
C ARG A 21 7.53 3.97 -12.76
N ARG A 22 8.53 3.92 -11.87
CA ARG A 22 8.35 3.47 -10.49
C ARG A 22 7.74 4.56 -9.61
N PRO A 23 6.67 4.26 -8.84
CA PRO A 23 6.19 5.18 -7.81
C PRO A 23 7.30 5.43 -6.79
N ASP A 24 7.54 6.71 -6.48
CA ASP A 24 8.54 7.10 -5.50
C ASP A 24 8.13 6.68 -4.08
N ARG A 25 6.81 6.71 -3.80
CA ARG A 25 6.20 6.35 -2.51
C ARG A 25 4.86 5.67 -2.71
N LEU A 26 4.52 4.73 -1.82
CA LEU A 26 3.22 4.07 -1.77
C LEU A 26 2.49 4.50 -0.49
N LEU A 27 1.39 5.23 -0.65
CA LEU A 27 0.65 5.83 0.46
C LEU A 27 -0.77 5.26 0.52
N MET A 28 -1.14 4.72 1.68
CA MET A 28 -2.47 4.21 1.98
C MET A 28 -3.11 5.06 3.07
N VAL A 29 -4.17 5.78 2.73
CA VAL A 29 -4.96 6.59 3.67
C VAL A 29 -6.21 5.81 4.06
N THR A 30 -6.36 5.48 5.34
CA THR A 30 -7.52 4.73 5.84
C THR A 30 -7.87 5.17 7.26
N PRO A 31 -9.17 5.32 7.61
CA PRO A 31 -9.59 5.67 8.96
C PRO A 31 -9.31 4.56 9.98
N TYR A 32 -9.19 3.31 9.53
CA TYR A 32 -8.86 2.17 10.38
C TYR A 32 -8.02 1.15 9.63
N ILE A 33 -7.06 0.55 10.33
CA ILE A 33 -6.23 -0.54 9.82
C ILE A 33 -6.03 -1.57 10.93
N ASP A 34 -6.16 -2.85 10.58
CA ASP A 34 -5.84 -3.94 11.50
C ASP A 34 -4.33 -4.16 11.60
N GLU A 35 -3.87 -4.70 12.72
CA GLU A 35 -2.44 -4.89 13.00
C GLU A 35 -1.72 -5.74 11.95
N LYS A 36 -2.37 -6.81 11.45
CA LYS A 36 -1.84 -7.65 10.38
C LYS A 36 -1.66 -6.89 9.07
N ALA A 37 -2.62 -6.03 8.73
CA ALA A 37 -2.51 -5.15 7.57
C ALA A 37 -1.40 -4.10 7.76
N LEU A 38 -1.23 -3.55 8.96
CA LEU A 38 -0.16 -2.60 9.25
C LEU A 38 1.22 -3.26 9.12
N GLU A 39 1.38 -4.49 9.60
CA GLU A 39 2.60 -5.27 9.45
C GLU A 39 2.89 -5.57 7.97
N ALA A 40 1.88 -6.03 7.22
CA ALA A 40 2.00 -6.26 5.78
C ALA A 40 2.37 -4.98 5.02
N ALA A 41 1.80 -3.83 5.39
CA ALA A 41 2.11 -2.55 4.77
C ALA A 41 3.58 -2.16 5.01
N ARG A 42 4.08 -2.34 6.24
CA ARG A 42 5.50 -2.10 6.57
C ARG A 42 6.43 -3.01 5.77
N GLN A 43 6.14 -4.31 5.68
CA GLN A 43 6.95 -5.26 4.91
C GLN A 43 6.97 -4.93 3.41
N LEU A 44 5.89 -4.33 2.89
CA LEU A 44 5.74 -3.98 1.48
C LEU A 44 6.17 -2.54 1.16
N GLY A 45 6.71 -1.79 2.13
CA GLY A 45 7.14 -0.40 1.94
C GLY A 45 5.98 0.57 1.66
N ILE A 46 4.79 0.27 2.18
CA ILE A 46 3.59 1.09 2.06
C ILE A 46 3.45 1.92 3.34
N GLU A 47 3.43 3.25 3.17
CA GLU A 47 3.16 4.18 4.25
C GLU A 47 1.67 4.26 4.51
N VAL A 48 1.27 4.04 5.76
CA VAL A 48 -0.14 4.13 6.17
C VAL A 48 -0.36 5.41 6.96
N TYR A 49 -1.30 6.23 6.50
CA TYR A 49 -1.74 7.41 7.22
C TYR A 49 -3.16 7.18 7.74
N THR A 50 -3.27 7.17 9.06
CA THR A 50 -4.54 7.20 9.77
C THR A 50 -4.77 8.62 10.26
N LYS A 51 -5.77 9.30 9.70
CA LYS A 51 -6.32 10.51 10.35
C LYS A 51 -7.24 10.00 11.46
N VAL A 52 -6.75 10.03 12.70
CA VAL A 52 -7.60 9.92 13.89
C VAL A 52 -8.28 11.26 14.09
#